data_AF-A0A6A8AK57-F1
#
_entry.id   AF-A0A6A8AK57-F1
#
_cell.length_a   1.000
_cell.length_b   1.000
_cell.length_c   1.000
_cell.angle_alpha   90.00
_cell.angle_beta   90.00
_cell.angle_gamma   90.00
#
_symmetry.space_group_name_H-M   'P 1'
#
loop_
_entity.id
_entity.type
_entity.pdbx_description
1 polymer ?
#
loop_
_entity_poly.entity_id
_entity_poly.type
_entity_poly.pdbx_seq_one_letter_code
_entity_poly.pdbx_strand_id
1 'polypeptide(L)' 'MCANMLLESSFGLAQELAELKEKIELLSIGPCCLSGSGSAIFCIIESGDEEIAGQYKHKLEEKLDCKSIIVTNNRW' A
#
# COMPACT_ATOMS: atom_id res chain seq x y z
N MET A 1 1.29 -11.81 9.08
CA MET A 1 2.12 -10.85 8.32
C MET A 1 3.54 -10.94 8.86
N CYS A 2 4.55 -11.12 8.01
CA CYS A 2 5.95 -11.08 8.46
C CYS A 2 6.34 -9.64 8.80
N ALA A 3 6.99 -9.44 9.95
CA ALA A 3 7.59 -8.17 10.29
C ALA A 3 8.64 -7.82 9.24
N ASN A 4 8.48 -6.67 8.57
CA ASN A 4 9.53 -6.16 7.71
C ASN A 4 10.64 -5.61 8.63
N MET A 5 11.69 -6.40 8.83
CA MET A 5 12.83 -6.05 9.68
C MET A 5 13.62 -4.83 9.20
N LEU A 6 13.40 -4.38 7.96
CA LEU A 6 14.01 -3.18 7.40
C LEU A 6 13.11 -1.95 7.48
N LEU A 7 11.91 -2.07 8.02
CA LEU A 7 10.92 -1.00 8.01
C LEU A 7 11.40 0.25 8.76
N GLU A 8 12.00 0.08 9.94
CA GLU A 8 12.56 1.20 10.71
C GLU A 8 13.74 1.86 10.00
N SER A 9 14.64 1.06 9.42
CA SER A 9 15.79 1.57 8.67
C SER A 9 15.39 2.28 7.38
N SER A 10 14.42 1.73 6.64
CA SER A 10 13.90 2.32 5.39
C SER A 10 13.10 3.60 5.66
N PHE A 11 12.33 3.67 6.75
CA PHE A 11 11.64 4.91 7.14
C PHE A 11 12.57 5.96 7.72
N GLY A 12 13.65 5.56 8.39
CA GLY A 12 14.70 6.48 8.82
C GLY A 12 15.48 7.10 7.67
N LEU A 13 15.63 6.39 6.55
CA LEU A 13 16.29 6.88 5.33
C LEU A 13 15.34 7.65 4.39
N ALA A 14 14.07 7.28 4.35
CA ALA A 14 13.06 7.86 3.47
C ALA A 14 11.76 8.12 4.24
N GLN A 15 11.75 9.21 5.01
CA GLN A 15 10.61 9.65 5.82
C GLN A 15 9.33 9.83 4.98
N GLU A 16 9.47 10.21 3.71
CA GLU A 16 8.37 10.34 2.75
C GLU A 16 7.58 9.02 2.59
N LEU A 17 8.22 7.85 2.74
CA LEU A 17 7.53 6.55 2.68
C LEU A 17 6.70 6.28 3.93
N ALA A 18 7.16 6.74 5.09
CA ALA A 18 6.41 6.65 6.33
C ALA A 18 5.17 7.55 6.27
N GLU A 19 5.35 8.79 5.81
CA GLU A 19 4.24 9.74 5.60
C GLU A 19 3.25 9.23 4.56
N LEU A 20 3.73 8.63 3.46
CA LEU A 20 2.87 8.04 2.44
C LEU A 20 2.05 6.88 3.03
N LYS A 21 2.68 5.99 3.80
CA LYS A 21 1.98 4.90 4.49
C LYS A 21 0.88 5.43 5.41
N GLU A 22 1.20 6.41 6.25
CA GLU A 22 0.23 7.02 7.18
C GLU A 22 -0.94 7.67 6.42
N LYS A 23 -0.65 8.40 5.34
CA LYS A 23 -1.68 8.99 4.47
C LYS A 23 -2.59 7.93 3.87
N ILE A 24 -2.05 6.80 3.40
CA ILE A 24 -2.87 5.71 2.83
C ILE A 24 -3.75 5.06 3.91
N GLU A 25 -3.21 4.83 5.12
CA GLU A 25 -3.97 4.27 6.24
C GLU A 25 -5.10 5.22 6.69
N LEU A 26 -4.86 6.55 6.67
CA LEU A 26 -5.88 7.57 6.91
C LEU A 26 -7.00 7.59 5.86
N LEU A 27 -6.75 7.08 4.64
CA LEU A 27 -7.79 6.92 3.62
C LEU A 27 -8.68 5.70 3.84
N SER A 28 -8.50 4.95 4.94
CA SER A 28 -9.25 3.75 5.30
C SER A 28 -9.18 2.63 4.25
N ILE A 29 -8.09 2.58 3.49
CA ILE A 29 -7.86 1.58 2.43
C ILE A 29 -7.41 0.23 3.03
N GLY A 30 -6.85 0.25 4.24
CA GLY A 30 -6.42 -0.93 4.99
C GLY A 30 -4.97 -0.82 5.49
N PRO A 31 -4.52 -1.80 6.30
CA PRO A 31 -3.14 -1.84 6.78
C PRO A 31 -2.17 -2.02 5.61
N CYS A 32 -1.19 -1.12 5.52
CA CYS A 32 -0.24 -1.10 4.41
C CYS A 32 1.12 -1.69 4.80
N CYS A 33 1.71 -2.46 3.90
CA CYS A 33 3.01 -3.09 4.07
C CYS A 33 4.02 -2.54 3.06
N LEU A 34 5.28 -2.37 3.50
CA LEU A 34 6.40 -2.09 2.60
C LEU A 34 6.90 -3.40 2.00
N SER A 35 7.05 -3.45 0.68
CA SER A 35 7.60 -4.59 -0.04
C SER A 35 9.13 -4.59 0.03
N GLY A 36 9.72 -5.58 0.69
CA GLY A 36 11.17 -5.74 0.82
C GLY A 36 11.86 -4.50 1.42
N SER A 37 12.87 -3.97 0.74
CA SER A 37 13.58 -2.73 1.11
C SER A 37 12.82 -1.44 0.78
N GLY A 38 11.62 -1.53 0.20
CA GLY A 38 10.93 -0.41 -0.43
C GLY A 38 11.39 -0.17 -1.87
N SER A 39 10.85 0.82 -2.59
CA SER A 39 9.87 1.84 -2.17
C SER A 39 8.40 1.43 -2.38
N ALA A 40 8.12 0.22 -2.85
CA ALA A 40 6.76 -0.22 -3.11
C ALA A 40 5.98 -0.49 -1.81
N ILE A 41 4.75 0.03 -1.75
CA ILE A 41 3.77 -0.23 -0.67
C ILE A 41 2.64 -1.06 -1.26
N PHE A 42 2.16 -2.06 -0.52
CA PHE A 42 1.02 -2.87 -0.92
C PHE A 42 0.01 -3.00 0.23
N CYS A 43 -1.26 -3.19 -0.14
CA CYS A 43 -2.36 -3.51 0.76
C CYS A 43 -3.06 -4.76 0.23
N ILE A 44 -3.51 -5.63 1.13
CA ILE A 44 -4.28 -6.82 0.79
C ILE A 44 -5.74 -6.56 1.10
N ILE A 45 -6.62 -6.76 0.12
CA ILE A 45 -8.07 -6.63 0.27
C ILE A 45 -8.64 -8.04 0.43
N GLU A 46 -9.03 -8.40 1.66
CA GLU A 46 -9.47 -9.77 1.99
C GLU A 46 -10.78 -10.18 1.31
N SER A 47 -11.65 -9.23 0.97
CA SER A 47 -12.94 -9.52 0.32
C SER A 47 -12.79 -10.07 -1.10
N GLY A 48 -11.62 -9.88 -1.74
CA GLY A 48 -11.43 -10.19 -3.16
C GLY A 48 -12.30 -9.32 -4.09
N ASP A 49 -12.83 -8.22 -3.57
CA ASP A 49 -13.72 -7.33 -4.31
C ASP A 49 -12.90 -6.39 -5.23
N GLU A 50 -12.95 -6.68 -6.52
CA GLU A 50 -12.26 -5.90 -7.55
C GLU A 50 -12.83 -4.48 -7.70
N GLU A 51 -14.11 -4.26 -7.40
CA GLU A 51 -14.73 -2.94 -7.47
C GLU A 51 -14.19 -2.05 -6.36
N ILE A 52 -14.11 -2.57 -5.13
CA ILE A 52 -13.47 -1.88 -4.00
C ILE A 52 -12.00 -1.57 -4.30
N ALA A 53 -11.26 -2.53 -4.89
CA ALA A 53 -9.89 -2.31 -5.30
C ALA A 53 -9.76 -1.18 -6.33
N GLY A 54 -10.69 -1.11 -7.28
CA GLY A 54 -10.80 -0.02 -8.25
C GLY A 54 -11.05 1.35 -7.60
N GLN A 55 -11.98 1.41 -6.64
CA GLN A 55 -12.28 2.63 -5.88
C GLN A 55 -11.06 3.12 -5.09
N TYR A 56 -10.33 2.21 -4.46
CA TYR A 56 -9.11 2.55 -3.73
C TYR A 56 -8.01 3.06 -4.65
N LYS A 57 -7.81 2.41 -5.80
CA LYS A 57 -6.87 2.88 -6.82
C LYS A 57 -7.20 4.32 -7.24
N HIS A 58 -8.45 4.61 -7.56
CA HIS A 58 -8.88 5.96 -7.94
C HIS A 58 -8.63 6.97 -6.81
N LYS A 59 -8.93 6.60 -5.56
CA LYS A 59 -8.73 7.46 -4.38
C LYS A 59 -7.24 7.77 -4.14
N LEU A 60 -6.35 6.81 -4.40
CA LEU A 60 -4.90 6.99 -4.30
C LEU A 60 -4.37 7.92 -5.39
N GLU A 61 -4.85 7.75 -6.62
CA GLU A 61 -4.47 8.62 -7.74
C GLU A 61 -4.96 10.06 -7.52
N GLU A 62 -6.22 10.25 -7.11
CA GLU A 62 -6.80 11.57 -6.90
C GLU A 62 -6.16 12.33 -5.73
N LYS A 63 -5.89 11.65 -4.60
CA LYS A 63 -5.48 12.32 -3.36
C LYS A 63 -3.98 12.38 -3.14
N LEU A 64 -3.23 11.43 -3.70
CA LEU A 64 -1.80 11.25 -3.42
C LEU A 64 -0.95 11.26 -4.69
N ASP A 65 -1.55 11.43 -5.88
CA ASP A 65 -0.87 11.35 -7.19
C ASP A 65 -0.05 10.05 -7.35
N CYS A 66 -0.50 8.98 -6.69
CA CYS A 66 0.21 7.72 -6.60
C CYS A 66 -0.33 6.73 -7.64
N LYS A 67 0.48 6.45 -8.67
CA LYS A 67 0.17 5.37 -9.64
C LYS A 67 0.13 4.03 -8.93
N SER A 68 -1.01 3.34 -9.05
CA SER A 68 -1.27 2.09 -8.34
C SER A 68 -1.68 0.98 -9.32
N ILE A 69 -1.28 -0.26 -9.01
CA ILE A 69 -1.59 -1.45 -9.81
C ILE A 69 -2.38 -2.41 -8.92
N ILE A 70 -3.49 -2.94 -9.45
CA ILE A 70 -4.28 -3.99 -8.78
C ILE A 70 -3.72 -5.33 -9.23
N VAL A 71 -3.36 -6.17 -8.26
CA VAL A 71 -2.87 -7.54 -8.52
C VAL A 71 -3.91 -8.51 -7.97
N THR A 72 -4.57 -9.25 -8.85
CA THR A 72 -5.49 -10.32 -8.48
C THR A 72 -4.76 -11.66 -8.44
N ASN A 73 -5.10 -12.51 -7.47
CA ASN A 73 -4.54 -13.85 -7.42
C ASN A 73 -5.18 -14.70 -8.53
N ASN A 74 -4.39 -15.14 -9.50
CA ASN A 74 -4.85 -16.10 -10.49
C ASN A 74 -5.07 -17.45 -9.78
N ARG A 75 -6.26 -18.04 -9.94
CA ARG A 75 -6.48 -19.45 -9.58
C ARG A 75 -5.62 -20.30 -10.53
N TRP A 76 -4.38 -20.59 -10.11
CA TRP A 76 -3.56 -21.64 -10.71
C TRP A 76 -4.14 -23.01 -10.41
#